data_AF-A0A1C5FUL2-F1
#
_entry.id   AF-A0A1C5FUL2-F1
#
_cell.length_a   1.000
_cell.length_b   1.000
_cell.length_c   1.000
_cell.angle_alpha   90.00
_cell.angle_beta   90.00
_cell.angle_gamma   90.00
#
_symmetry.space_group_name_H-M   'P 1'
#
loop_
_entity.id
_entity.type
_entity.pdbx_description
1 polymer ?
#
loop_
_entity_poly.entity_id
_entity_poly.type
_entity_poly.pdbx_seq_one_letter_code
_entity_poly.pdbx_strand_id
1 'polypeptide(L)'
;KMALGDIAPEAVGAACAIAPERPGLAVAGDTSGGWSRIRTPYLSLAEAAEVCRETAHLVPDLPALEPFRPDVPAVPVSAPASLLKPLPAAE
;
A
#
# COMPACT_ATOMS: atom_id res chain seq x y z
N LYS A 1 -22.08 -1.73 -9.38
CA LYS A 1 -21.90 -0.50 -8.56
C LYS A 1 -22.08 -0.94 -7.12
N MET A 2 -21.11 -0.67 -6.25
CA MET A 2 -21.24 -0.96 -4.82
C MET A 2 -20.60 0.20 -4.05
N ALA A 3 -21.29 1.34 -4.02
CA ALA A 3 -20.97 2.38 -3.06
C ALA A 3 -21.23 1.85 -1.64
N LEU A 4 -20.67 2.51 -0.62
CA LEU A 4 -20.83 2.08 0.77
C LEU A 4 -22.31 1.90 1.16
N GLY A 5 -23.19 2.81 0.71
CA GLY A 5 -24.63 2.72 0.95
C GLY A 5 -25.36 1.64 0.15
N ASP A 6 -24.79 1.15 -0.95
CA ASP A 6 -25.31 0.01 -1.69
C ASP A 6 -25.01 -1.32 -0.94
N ILE A 7 -24.00 -1.32 -0.06
CA ILE A 7 -23.58 -2.48 0.75
C ILE A 7 -24.32 -2.50 2.09
N ALA A 8 -24.25 -1.39 2.83
CA ALA A 8 -24.84 -1.24 4.15
C ALA A 8 -25.35 0.20 4.30
N PRO A 9 -26.65 0.46 4.09
CA PRO A 9 -27.21 1.81 4.09
C PRO A 9 -26.88 2.63 5.34
N GLU A 10 -26.87 1.99 6.51
CA GLU A 10 -26.56 2.60 7.80
C GLU A 10 -25.07 2.97 7.96
N ALA A 11 -24.17 2.34 7.20
CA ALA A 11 -22.74 2.60 7.24
C ALA A 11 -22.40 4.02 6.75
N VAL A 12 -23.22 4.59 5.87
CA VAL A 12 -23.08 5.99 5.41
C VAL A 12 -23.25 6.95 6.58
N GLY A 13 -24.29 6.76 7.40
CA GLY A 13 -24.51 7.57 8.59
C GLY A 13 -23.37 7.43 9.61
N ALA A 14 -22.87 6.21 9.79
CA ALA A 14 -21.72 5.96 10.67
C ALA A 14 -20.43 6.64 10.17
N ALA A 15 -20.20 6.66 8.85
CA ALA A 15 -19.05 7.32 8.23
C ALA A 15 -19.15 8.86 8.35
N CYS A 16 -20.33 9.44 8.09
CA CYS A 16 -20.56 10.88 8.22
C CYS A 16 -20.42 11.40 9.66
N ALA A 17 -20.59 10.53 10.66
CA ALA A 17 -20.42 10.87 12.07
C ALA A 17 -18.96 10.82 12.56
N ILE A 18 -17.98 10.50 11.70
CA ILE A 18 -16.57 10.51 12.07
C ILE A 18 -16.11 11.96 12.23
N ALA A 19 -15.72 12.31 13.46
CA ALA A 19 -15.22 13.63 13.77
C ALA A 19 -13.80 13.85 13.17
N PRO A 20 -13.49 15.05 12.65
CA PRO A 20 -12.25 15.32 11.93
C PRO A 20 -10.99 15.13 12.77
N GLU A 21 -11.09 15.26 14.09
CA GLU A 21 -10.00 15.05 15.07
C GLU A 21 -9.70 13.57 15.35
N ARG A 22 -10.35 12.63 14.65
CA ARG A 22 -10.14 11.17 14.80
C ARG A 22 -9.47 10.58 13.55
N PRO A 23 -8.25 11.00 13.18
CA PRO A 23 -7.56 10.45 12.02
C PRO A 23 -7.37 8.94 12.17
N GLY A 24 -7.51 8.23 11.05
CA GLY A 24 -7.41 6.78 10.99
C GLY A 24 -8.66 6.02 11.45
N LEU A 25 -9.72 6.69 11.94
CA LEU A 25 -11.03 6.04 12.07
C LEU A 25 -11.72 6.02 10.70
N ALA A 26 -12.18 4.85 10.28
CA ALA A 26 -12.96 4.67 9.07
C ALA A 26 -14.07 3.63 9.27
N VAL A 27 -14.98 3.56 8.29
CA VAL A 27 -16.04 2.55 8.20
C VAL A 27 -15.79 1.72 6.94
N ALA A 28 -15.76 0.40 7.09
CA ALA A 28 -15.64 -0.53 5.98
C ALA A 28 -16.93 -1.35 5.86
N GLY A 29 -17.51 -1.39 4.66
CA GLY A 29 -18.55 -2.34 4.29
C GLY A 29 -17.93 -3.58 3.64
N ASP A 30 -18.53 -4.73 3.86
CA ASP A 30 -18.10 -5.99 3.25
C ASP A 30 -19.22 -6.62 2.40
N THR A 31 -18.90 -7.67 1.64
CA THR A 31 -19.86 -8.33 0.75
C THR A 31 -20.94 -9.13 1.48
N SER A 32 -20.93 -9.20 2.82
CA SER A 32 -22.00 -9.82 3.60
C SER A 32 -23.20 -8.89 3.81
N GLY A 33 -23.06 -7.62 3.43
CA GLY A 33 -24.02 -6.55 3.77
C GLY A 33 -23.80 -5.97 5.16
N GLY A 34 -22.74 -6.40 5.85
CA GLY A 34 -22.30 -5.85 7.12
C GLY A 34 -21.34 -4.68 6.97
N TRP A 35 -21.08 -4.00 8.08
CA TRP A 35 -20.03 -2.99 8.19
C TRP A 35 -19.35 -3.03 9.55
N SER A 36 -18.14 -2.48 9.60
CA SER A 36 -17.35 -2.36 10.83
C SER A 36 -16.65 -1.01 10.92
N ARG A 37 -16.33 -0.60 12.15
CA ARG A 37 -15.40 0.51 12.39
C ARG A 37 -13.98 -0.03 12.40
N ILE A 38 -13.12 0.60 11.62
CA ILE A 38 -11.69 0.27 11.59
C ILE A 38 -10.89 1.45 12.13
N ARG A 39 -9.81 1.14 12.86
CA ARG A 39 -8.81 2.12 13.27
C ARG A 39 -7.50 1.74 12.61
N THR A 40 -7.01 2.59 11.73
CA THR A 40 -5.63 2.53 11.28
C THR A 40 -4.78 3.41 12.19
N PRO A 41 -3.59 2.95 12.61
CA PRO A 41 -2.61 3.87 13.19
C PRO A 41 -2.30 4.97 12.18
N TYR A 42 -1.94 6.15 12.69
CA TYR A 42 -1.43 7.20 11.81
C TYR A 42 -0.20 6.68 11.05
N LEU A 43 -0.21 6.85 9.73
CA LEU A 43 0.89 6.55 8.84
C LEU A 43 1.08 7.78 7.96
N SER A 44 2.24 8.41 8.03
CA SER A 44 2.56 9.54 7.17
C SER A 44 2.70 9.08 5.71
N LEU A 45 2.55 10.01 4.76
CA LEU A 45 2.73 9.70 3.33
C LEU A 45 4.15 9.21 3.02
N ALA A 46 5.15 9.73 3.74
CA ALA A 46 6.54 9.32 3.58
C ALA A 46 6.77 7.88 4.04
N GLU A 47 6.25 7.52 5.22
CA GLU A 47 6.32 6.15 5.75
C GLU A 47 5.57 5.17 4.85
N ALA A 48 4.38 5.54 4.36
CA ALA A 48 3.63 4.74 3.41
C ALA A 48 4.44 4.47 2.12
N ALA A 49 5.09 5.50 1.57
CA ALA A 49 5.92 5.37 0.38
C ALA A 49 7.17 4.50 0.59
N GLU A 50 7.78 4.56 1.79
CA GLU A 50 8.89 3.68 2.15
C GLU A 50 8.44 2.21 2.20
N VAL A 51 7.35 1.92 2.91
CA VAL A 51 6.80 0.56 2.99
C VAL A 51 6.47 0.02 1.60
N CYS A 52 5.86 0.82 0.72
CA CYS A 52 5.59 0.41 -0.66
C CYS A 52 6.87 0.08 -1.44
N ARG A 53 7.96 0.84 -1.24
CA ARG A 53 9.27 0.55 -1.87
C ARG A 53 9.88 -0.74 -1.33
N GLU A 54 9.88 -0.92 -0.02
CA GLU A 54 10.41 -2.12 0.65
C GLU A 54 9.68 -3.39 0.20
N THR A 55 8.35 -3.33 0.08
CA THR A 55 7.52 -4.48 -0.29
C THR A 55 7.23 -4.61 -1.78
N ALA A 56 7.86 -3.79 -2.63
CA ALA A 56 7.59 -3.78 -4.08
C ALA A 56 7.83 -5.14 -4.75
N HIS A 57 8.75 -5.93 -4.20
CA HIS A 57 9.07 -7.28 -4.66
C HIS A 57 7.95 -8.31 -4.46
N LEU A 58 6.92 -7.98 -3.67
CA LEU A 58 5.75 -8.85 -3.45
C LEU A 58 4.65 -8.63 -4.50
N VAL A 59 4.78 -7.62 -5.37
CA VAL A 59 3.80 -7.32 -6.41
C VAL A 59 3.80 -8.46 -7.43
N PRO A 60 2.64 -9.07 -7.76
CA PRO A 60 2.56 -10.11 -8.78
C PRO A 60 2.88 -9.55 -10.16
N ASP A 61 3.34 -10.41 -11.06
CA ASP A 61 3.50 -10.04 -12.47
C ASP A 61 2.11 -9.76 -13.09
N LEU A 62 1.92 -8.54 -13.61
CA LEU A 62 0.66 -8.06 -14.18
C LEU A 62 0.91 -7.49 -15.59
N PRO A 63 1.17 -8.34 -16.61
CA PRO A 63 1.56 -7.88 -17.95
C PRO A 63 0.57 -6.91 -18.60
N ALA A 64 -0.72 -7.03 -18.28
CA ALA A 64 -1.78 -6.14 -18.77
C ALA A 64 -1.59 -4.66 -18.33
N LEU A 65 -0.80 -4.41 -17.29
CA LEU A 65 -0.53 -3.06 -16.77
C LEU A 65 0.73 -2.42 -17.35
N GLU A 66 1.52 -3.15 -18.14
CA GLU A 66 2.78 -2.62 -18.69
C GLU A 66 2.63 -1.30 -19.47
N PRO A 67 1.58 -1.09 -20.30
CA PRO A 67 1.36 0.18 -20.99
C PRO A 67 1.09 1.39 -20.07
N PHE A 68 0.75 1.13 -18.79
CA PHE A 68 0.43 2.16 -17.80
C PHE A 68 1.59 2.39 -16.81
N ARG A 69 2.75 1.76 -17.03
CA ARG A 69 3.91 1.96 -16.16
C ARG A 69 4.34 3.42 -16.23
N PRO A 70 4.41 4.14 -15.09
CA PRO A 70 4.86 5.52 -15.09
C PRO A 70 6.32 5.62 -15.55
N ASP A 71 6.64 6.68 -16.28
CA ASP A 71 8.02 6.99 -16.66
C ASP A 71 8.76 7.52 -15.42
N VAL A 72 9.42 6.62 -14.70
CA VAL A 72 10.18 6.92 -13.49
C VAL A 72 11.66 6.79 -13.81
N PRO A 73 12.49 7.83 -13.59
CA PRO A 73 13.92 7.70 -13.78
C PRO A 73 14.46 6.57 -12.92
N ALA A 74 15.26 5.68 -13.53
CA ALA A 74 15.81 4.53 -12.85
C ALA A 74 16.62 4.97 -11.62
N VAL A 75 16.16 4.60 -10.42
CA VAL A 75 16.98 4.73 -9.22
C VAL A 75 18.07 3.65 -9.32
N PRO A 76 19.36 4.02 -9.25
CA PRO A 76 20.43 3.04 -9.31
C PRO A 76 20.26 2.08 -8.14
N VAL A 77 19.94 0.82 -8.43
CA VAL A 77 19.98 -0.26 -7.46
C VAL A 77 21.44 -0.41 -7.06
N SER A 78 21.76 -0.18 -5.79
CA SER A 78 23.09 -0.50 -5.27
C SER A 78 23.34 -1.97 -5.58
N ALA A 79 24.37 -2.25 -6.37
CA ALA A 79 24.74 -3.62 -6.71
C ALA A 79 24.88 -4.41 -5.39
N PRO A 80 24.40 -5.67 -5.34
CA PRO A 80 24.61 -6.50 -4.16
C PRO A 80 26.12 -6.55 -3.87
N ALA A 81 26.51 -6.28 -2.62
CA ALA A 81 27.89 -6.41 -2.22
C ALA A 81 28.36 -7.83 -2.58
N SER A 82 29.46 -7.94 -3.34
CA SER A 82 29.99 -9.23 -3.77
C SER A 82 30.32 -10.07 -2.53
N LEU A 83 29.64 -11.21 -2.35
CA LEU A 83 29.89 -12.14 -1.25
C LEU A 83 31.14 -13.00 -1.47
N LEU A 84 31.83 -12.81 -2.60
CA LEU A 84 33.08 -13.48 -2.89
C LEU A 84 34.19 -12.88 -2.01
N LYS A 85 34.88 -13.74 -1.26
CA LYS A 85 36.16 -13.38 -0.65
C LYS A 85 37.15 -13.02 -1.77
N PRO A 86 37.87 -11.89 -1.71
CA PRO A 86 38.95 -11.61 -2.64
C PRO A 86 39.97 -12.75 -2.60
N LEU A 87 40.26 -13.37 -3.74
CA LEU A 87 41.42 -14.26 -3.82
C LEU A 87 42.69 -13.39 -3.84
N PRO A 88 43.75 -13.76 -3.10
CA PRO A 88 45.02 -13.08 -3.20
C PRO A 88 45.55 -13.21 -4.63
N ALA A 89 46.04 -12.11 -5.19
CA ALA A 89 46.75 -12.13 -6.45
C ALA A 89 48.05 -12.92 -6.26
N ALA A 90 48.23 -13.98 -7.04
CA ALA A 90 49.53 -14.63 -7.16
C ALA A 90 50.42 -13.76 -8.06
N GLU A 91 51.64 -13.50 -7.58
CA GLU A 91 52.73 -12.83 -8.31
C GLU A 91 53.30 -13.72 -9.42
#